data_AF-A0A2N6UL75-F1
#
_entry.id   AF-A0A2N6UL75-F1
#
_cell.length_a   1.000
_cell.length_b   1.000
_cell.length_c   1.000
_cell.angle_alpha   90.00
_cell.angle_beta   90.00
_cell.angle_gamma   90.00
#
_symmetry.space_group_name_H-M   'P 1'
#
loop_
_entity.id
_entity.type
_entity.pdbx_description
1 polymer ?
#
loop_
_entity_poly.entity_id
_entity_poly.type
_entity_poly.pdbx_seq_one_letter_code
_entity_poly.pdbx_strand_id
1 'polypeptide(L)'
;MIGIDIVNIEKLKNKLEKNNFDSKIFTDNEIHYSRKKENSIQTFAGIFAAKEAIIKAYNLNLAYILRKKIEIKHINNKPEIYINGKKSKASLSISHDGNYAVAVCTKNDEIFKIDNDIKNLIKKRPEFGHKGDFGKVAVIGGKKGMAGSVYMSSLASLRSGAGLSYIICPSSISDILQIKSTESIIEEVDCDYFYNEINIVDKILDLSKDKDAIAIGPGMGKGKDLNQLVKAILDNYHNKIVIDADGLNSLKNDIHIINGKENIVLTPHEMEFSRISRLPLSYIKKNREKVAVDFAKKHKVILVLKGKNTIVTDGNRLYINSSGNSGMATAGSGDVLTGILLSNLCLMDTFEAAVFSVYMHGLAGDIYAKNNCEDSLIASDIIENLPKAYRLMRC
;
A
#
# COMPACT_ATOMS: atom_id res chain seq x y z
N MET A 1 6.11 15.69 11.51
CA MET A 1 6.92 16.13 12.68
C MET A 1 6.15 17.20 13.44
N ILE A 2 6.24 17.23 14.78
CA ILE A 2 5.48 18.17 15.64
C ILE A 2 6.47 19.11 16.34
N GLY A 3 6.15 20.39 16.38
CA GLY A 3 6.84 21.38 17.20
C GLY A 3 5.86 22.05 18.15
N ILE A 4 6.28 22.22 19.40
CA ILE A 4 5.49 22.85 20.46
C ILE A 4 6.36 23.90 21.14
N ASP A 5 5.79 25.07 21.40
CA ASP A 5 6.45 26.08 22.21
C ASP A 5 5.45 26.78 23.14
N ILE A 6 5.98 27.28 24.27
CA ILE A 6 5.24 28.01 25.29
C ILE A 6 6.02 29.27 25.66
N VAL A 7 5.34 30.41 25.60
CA VAL A 7 5.91 31.73 25.84
C VAL A 7 5.20 32.37 27.02
N ASN A 8 5.97 32.82 28.00
CA ASN A 8 5.44 33.63 29.08
C ASN A 8 5.16 35.06 28.59
N ILE A 9 3.91 35.50 28.75
CA ILE A 9 3.37 36.75 28.18
C ILE A 9 4.03 37.97 28.80
N GLU A 10 4.22 38.00 30.13
CA GLU A 10 4.86 39.11 30.84
C GLU A 10 6.34 39.27 30.45
N LYS A 11 7.09 38.16 30.35
CA LYS A 11 8.48 38.18 29.90
C LYS A 11 8.59 38.72 28.47
N LEU A 12 7.64 38.40 27.60
CA LEU A 12 7.62 38.95 26.25
C LEU A 12 7.25 40.43 26.25
N LYS A 13 6.27 40.86 27.04
CA LYS A 13 5.90 42.28 27.21
C LYS A 13 7.13 43.12 27.56
N ASN A 14 7.89 42.70 28.57
CA ASN A 14 9.11 43.39 29.01
C ASN A 14 10.20 43.45 27.92
N LYS A 15 10.20 42.49 26.97
CA LYS A 15 11.11 42.52 25.81
C LYS A 15 10.59 43.46 24.72
N LEU A 16 9.29 43.46 24.44
CA LEU A 16 8.66 44.34 23.45
C LEU A 16 8.87 45.83 23.81
N GLU A 17 8.85 46.15 25.11
CA GLU A 17 9.11 47.49 25.63
C GLU A 17 10.59 47.93 25.51
N LYS A 18 11.51 47.01 25.19
CA LYS A 18 12.95 47.27 25.08
C LYS A 18 13.45 47.18 23.62
N ASN A 19 14.24 48.18 23.20
CA ASN A 19 15.19 48.09 22.08
C ASN A 19 14.69 47.45 20.78
N ASN A 20 13.60 47.97 20.20
CA ASN A 20 13.10 47.57 18.86
C ASN A 20 12.98 46.04 18.71
N PHE A 21 12.63 45.34 19.80
CA PHE A 21 12.55 43.87 19.79
C PHE A 21 11.49 43.39 18.81
N ASP A 22 10.37 44.10 18.71
CA ASP A 22 9.29 43.76 17.80
C ASP A 22 9.75 43.77 16.33
N SER A 23 10.44 44.83 15.91
CA SER A 23 10.95 44.96 14.55
C SER A 23 12.10 44.02 14.21
N LYS A 24 12.70 43.31 15.19
CA LYS A 24 13.71 42.26 14.95
C LYS A 24 13.10 40.88 14.71
N ILE A 25 11.93 40.62 15.32
CA ILE A 25 11.36 39.27 15.40
C ILE A 25 10.13 39.10 14.48
N PHE A 26 9.32 40.15 14.38
CA PHE A 26 8.05 40.12 13.68
C PHE A 26 8.14 40.83 12.31
N THR A 27 7.37 40.34 11.34
CA THR A 27 7.13 41.03 10.08
C THR A 27 6.22 42.22 10.29
N ASP A 28 6.21 43.17 9.35
CA ASP A 28 5.36 44.36 9.46
C ASP A 28 3.87 43.99 9.50
N ASN A 29 3.48 42.92 8.79
CA ASN A 29 2.13 42.36 8.83
C ASN A 29 1.78 41.82 10.22
N GLU A 30 2.69 41.08 10.86
CA GLU A 30 2.47 40.53 12.20
C GLU A 30 2.40 41.64 13.26
N ILE A 31 3.23 42.68 13.14
CA ILE A 31 3.19 43.87 14.01
C ILE A 31 1.85 44.58 13.84
N HIS A 32 1.44 44.85 12.59
CA HIS A 32 0.17 45.51 12.29
C HIS A 32 -1.03 44.71 12.82
N TYR A 33 -1.04 43.39 12.59
CA TYR A 33 -2.08 42.49 13.05
C TYR A 33 -2.16 42.48 14.59
N SER A 34 -1.03 42.31 15.26
CA SER A 34 -1.00 42.21 16.73
C SER A 34 -1.44 43.50 17.40
N ARG A 35 -1.00 44.67 16.90
CA ARG A 35 -1.39 45.97 17.46
C ARG A 35 -2.86 46.32 17.25
N LYS A 36 -3.54 45.70 16.28
CA LYS A 36 -4.98 45.89 16.03
C LYS A 36 -5.88 45.08 16.97
N LYS A 37 -5.34 44.09 17.68
CA LYS A 37 -6.11 43.23 18.59
C LYS A 37 -6.18 43.85 19.98
N GLU A 38 -7.33 43.70 20.65
CA GLU A 38 -7.52 44.14 22.04
C GLU A 38 -6.50 43.45 22.97
N ASN A 39 -6.27 42.16 22.76
CA ASN A 39 -5.26 41.34 23.43
C ASN A 39 -3.92 41.36 22.68
N SER A 40 -3.38 42.56 22.43
CA SER A 40 -2.18 42.78 21.61
C SER A 40 -0.94 42.00 22.11
N ILE A 41 -0.64 42.06 23.42
CA ILE A 41 0.54 41.39 24.00
C ILE A 41 0.40 39.87 23.94
N GLN A 42 -0.79 39.34 24.23
CA GLN A 42 -1.10 37.91 24.10
C GLN A 42 -0.96 37.45 22.64
N THR A 43 -1.37 38.30 21.69
CA THR A 43 -1.22 38.04 20.25
C THR A 43 0.24 37.96 19.85
N PHE A 44 1.08 38.92 20.29
CA PHE A 44 2.53 38.84 20.07
C PHE A 44 3.14 37.57 20.67
N ALA A 45 2.71 37.19 21.88
CA ALA A 45 3.17 35.96 22.55
C ALA A 45 2.78 34.70 21.79
N GLY A 46 1.54 34.62 21.32
CA GLY A 46 1.07 33.52 20.49
C GLY A 46 1.83 33.40 19.17
N ILE A 47 2.09 34.52 18.48
CA ILE A 47 2.88 34.53 17.25
C ILE A 47 4.33 34.13 17.51
N PHE A 48 4.94 34.60 18.60
CA PHE A 48 6.31 34.22 18.95
C PHE A 48 6.41 32.72 19.26
N ALA A 49 5.49 32.19 20.08
CA ALA A 49 5.38 30.76 20.36
C ALA A 49 5.21 29.96 19.05
N ALA A 50 4.37 30.43 18.13
CA ALA A 50 4.18 29.80 16.84
C ALA A 50 5.46 29.76 16.00
N LYS A 51 6.26 30.84 15.96
CA LYS A 51 7.53 30.84 15.24
C LYS A 51 8.52 29.82 15.79
N GLU A 52 8.64 29.72 17.12
CA GLU A 52 9.48 28.71 17.77
C GLU A 52 8.96 27.28 17.54
N ALA A 53 7.64 27.08 17.61
CA ALA A 53 7.01 25.80 17.27
C ALA A 53 7.30 25.39 15.81
N ILE A 54 7.28 26.34 14.87
CA ILE A 54 7.64 26.11 13.46
C ILE A 54 9.12 25.75 13.32
N ILE A 55 10.03 26.43 14.03
CA ILE A 55 11.46 26.06 14.05
C ILE A 55 11.63 24.58 14.42
N LYS A 56 10.96 24.14 15.49
CA LYS A 56 11.03 22.76 15.96
C LYS A 56 10.40 21.77 14.97
N ALA A 57 9.23 22.08 14.43
CA ALA A 57 8.52 21.21 13.49
C ALA A 57 9.25 21.02 12.15
N TYR A 58 10.04 22.01 11.73
CA TYR A 58 10.79 22.01 10.47
C TYR A 58 12.29 21.74 10.64
N ASN A 59 12.76 21.55 11.88
CA ASN A 59 14.18 21.44 12.22
C ASN A 59 15.02 22.62 11.66
N LEU A 60 14.52 23.84 11.82
CA LEU A 60 15.20 25.08 11.41
C LEU A 60 16.06 25.63 12.56
N ASN A 61 16.72 26.75 12.33
CA ASN A 61 17.47 27.47 13.36
C ASN A 61 16.90 28.87 13.61
N LEU A 62 17.28 29.48 14.73
CA LEU A 62 16.81 30.79 15.18
C LEU A 62 17.02 31.92 14.15
N ALA A 63 17.99 31.78 13.25
CA ALA A 63 18.25 32.77 12.22
C ALA A 63 17.07 32.92 11.23
N TYR A 64 16.16 31.94 11.14
CA TYR A 64 14.92 32.09 10.37
C TYR A 64 13.97 33.11 10.99
N ILE A 65 13.88 33.19 12.31
CA ILE A 65 13.08 34.21 13.00
C ILE A 65 13.76 35.57 12.86
N LEU A 66 15.06 35.64 13.17
CA LEU A 66 15.82 36.90 13.14
C LEU A 66 15.88 37.53 11.75
N ARG A 67 15.88 36.72 10.68
CA ARG A 67 15.81 37.18 9.29
C ARG A 67 14.38 37.28 8.76
N LYS A 68 13.37 37.16 9.64
CA LYS A 68 11.94 37.25 9.31
C LYS A 68 11.51 36.33 8.16
N LYS A 69 12.14 35.16 8.07
CA LYS A 69 11.84 34.12 7.07
C LYS A 69 10.60 33.31 7.43
N ILE A 70 10.16 33.33 8.69
CA ILE A 70 8.92 32.73 9.14
C ILE A 70 7.92 33.87 9.38
N GLU A 71 6.75 33.77 8.74
CA GLU A 71 5.64 34.70 8.89
C GLU A 71 4.35 33.93 9.16
N ILE A 72 3.54 34.42 10.10
CA ILE A 72 2.22 33.89 10.43
C ILE A 72 1.16 34.89 9.97
N LYS A 73 0.38 34.51 8.95
CA LYS A 73 -0.74 35.33 8.45
C LYS A 73 -2.05 34.80 9.01
N HIS A 74 -2.97 35.68 9.38
CA HIS A 74 -4.29 35.29 9.85
C HIS A 74 -5.33 35.56 8.75
N ILE A 75 -5.76 34.52 8.05
CA ILE A 75 -6.78 34.61 6.99
C ILE A 75 -8.07 34.01 7.54
N ASN A 76 -9.17 34.78 7.54
CA ASN A 76 -10.45 34.37 8.15
C ASN A 76 -10.30 33.86 9.59
N ASN A 77 -9.49 34.56 10.41
CA ASN A 77 -9.11 34.18 11.78
C ASN A 77 -8.37 32.84 11.93
N LYS A 78 -7.93 32.19 10.84
CA LYS A 78 -7.08 31.00 10.90
C LYS A 78 -5.61 31.36 10.66
N PRO A 79 -4.68 30.89 11.51
CA PRO A 79 -3.26 31.15 11.32
C PRO A 79 -2.69 30.25 10.20
N GLU A 80 -2.02 30.87 9.24
CA GLU A 80 -1.33 30.21 8.12
C GLU A 80 0.17 30.48 8.19
N ILE A 81 0.96 29.43 7.98
CA ILE A 81 2.42 29.49 8.07
C ILE A 81 3.02 29.82 6.69
N TYR A 82 3.92 30.80 6.66
CA TYR A 82 4.75 31.11 5.50
C TYR A 82 6.23 30.99 5.87
N ILE A 83 7.00 30.25 5.07
CA ILE A 83 8.46 30.09 5.22
C ILE A 83 9.14 30.53 3.93
N ASN A 84 10.05 31.50 4.00
CA ASN A 84 10.67 32.17 2.85
C ASN A 84 9.60 32.69 1.85
N GLY A 85 8.51 33.25 2.36
CA GLY A 85 7.40 33.77 1.55
C GLY A 85 6.50 32.71 0.91
N LYS A 86 6.78 31.41 1.07
CA LYS A 86 5.94 30.32 0.54
C LYS A 86 5.01 29.78 1.63
N LYS A 87 3.73 29.59 1.27
CA LYS A 87 2.74 28.97 2.16
C LYS A 87 3.13 27.53 2.46
N SER A 88 3.08 27.17 3.74
CA SER A 88 3.34 25.83 4.24
C SER A 88 2.04 25.01 4.33
N LYS A 89 2.14 23.69 4.13
CA LYS A 89 1.06 22.71 4.35
C LYS A 89 0.92 22.28 5.84
N ALA A 90 1.78 22.75 6.73
CA ALA A 90 1.67 22.44 8.16
C ALA A 90 0.42 23.07 8.77
N SER A 91 -0.17 22.37 9.75
CA SER A 91 -1.24 22.94 10.58
C SER A 91 -0.63 23.65 11.78
N LEU A 92 -1.23 24.78 12.16
CA LEU A 92 -0.80 25.60 13.29
C LEU A 92 -2.01 25.88 14.19
N SER A 93 -1.85 25.63 15.48
CA SER A 93 -2.79 26.07 16.50
C SER A 93 -2.07 27.01 17.47
N ILE A 94 -2.73 28.10 17.83
CA ILE A 94 -2.22 29.12 18.76
C ILE A 94 -3.31 29.35 19.80
N SER A 95 -2.94 29.31 21.07
CA SER A 95 -3.83 29.61 22.19
C SER A 95 -3.08 30.39 23.27
N HIS A 96 -3.81 30.98 24.20
CA HIS A 96 -3.25 31.60 25.39
C HIS A 96 -4.19 31.44 26.57
N ASP A 97 -3.64 31.25 27.77
CA ASP A 97 -4.39 31.24 29.02
C ASP A 97 -3.51 31.77 30.16
N GLY A 98 -4.09 32.59 31.03
CA GLY A 98 -3.37 33.31 32.08
C GLY A 98 -2.12 34.02 31.56
N ASN A 99 -0.95 33.60 32.05
CA ASN A 99 0.35 34.22 31.77
C ASN A 99 1.14 33.54 30.63
N TYR A 100 0.53 32.61 29.89
CA TYR A 100 1.21 31.84 28.86
C TYR A 100 0.47 31.83 27.53
N ALA A 101 1.25 31.90 26.45
CA ALA A 101 0.80 31.59 25.10
C ALA A 101 1.46 30.28 24.65
N VAL A 102 0.70 29.42 23.98
CA VAL A 102 1.17 28.13 23.47
C VAL A 102 0.90 28.04 21.98
N ALA A 103 1.81 27.42 21.26
CA ALA A 103 1.57 27.07 19.87
C ALA A 103 2.01 25.64 19.57
N VAL A 104 1.24 24.99 18.70
CA VAL A 104 1.51 23.64 18.19
C VAL A 104 1.54 23.70 16.67
N CYS A 105 2.67 23.35 16.08
CA CYS A 105 2.86 23.24 14.63
C CYS A 105 3.03 21.77 14.26
N THR A 106 2.14 21.25 13.41
CA THR A 106 2.23 19.88 12.89
C THR A 106 2.56 19.90 11.41
N LYS A 107 3.76 19.49 11.06
CA LYS A 107 4.20 19.31 9.68
C LYS A 107 3.74 17.95 9.18
N ASN A 108 2.71 17.96 8.33
CA ASN A 108 2.30 16.83 7.53
C ASN A 108 3.23 16.75 6.33
N ASP A 109 4.31 16.01 6.47
CA ASP A 109 5.13 15.69 5.33
C ASP A 109 4.38 14.66 4.48
N GLU A 110 3.79 15.09 3.37
CA GLU A 110 3.44 14.17 2.27
C GLU A 110 4.75 13.74 1.61
N ILE A 111 5.39 12.72 2.17
CA ILE A 111 6.74 12.30 1.74
C ILE A 111 6.68 11.37 0.52
N PHE A 112 5.51 10.79 0.22
CA PHE A 112 5.35 9.92 -0.93
C PHE A 112 4.77 10.70 -2.10
N LYS A 113 5.53 10.81 -3.19
CA LYS A 113 5.02 11.31 -4.46
C LYS A 113 4.14 10.21 -5.06
N ILE A 114 2.83 10.42 -4.99
CA ILE A 114 1.87 9.48 -5.59
C ILE A 114 1.83 9.68 -7.10
N ASP A 115 1.82 8.57 -7.83
CA ASP A 115 1.61 8.58 -9.26
C ASP A 115 0.12 8.87 -9.55
N ASN A 116 -0.16 10.00 -10.19
CA ASN A 116 -1.52 10.44 -10.45
C ASN A 116 -2.24 9.53 -11.44
N ASP A 117 -1.53 8.92 -12.38
CA ASP A 117 -2.15 8.02 -13.37
C ASP A 117 -2.63 6.75 -12.66
N ILE A 118 -1.83 6.22 -11.73
CA ILE A 118 -2.22 5.09 -10.88
C ILE A 118 -3.32 5.47 -9.90
N LYS A 119 -3.28 6.69 -9.34
CA LYS A 119 -4.34 7.22 -8.47
C LYS A 119 -5.68 7.31 -9.16
N ASN A 120 -5.71 7.59 -10.46
CA ASN A 120 -6.94 7.67 -11.23
C ASN A 120 -7.58 6.30 -11.53
N LEU A 121 -6.85 5.18 -11.33
CA LEU A 121 -7.39 3.83 -11.51
C LEU A 121 -8.39 3.44 -10.41
N ILE A 122 -8.24 3.98 -9.19
CA ILE A 122 -9.11 3.62 -8.07
C ILE A 122 -10.42 4.41 -8.10
N LYS A 123 -11.54 3.70 -8.28
CA LYS A 123 -12.88 4.30 -8.23
C LYS A 123 -13.25 4.78 -6.82
N LYS A 124 -14.08 5.82 -6.75
CA LYS A 124 -14.68 6.28 -5.48
C LYS A 124 -15.45 5.14 -4.83
N ARG A 125 -15.21 4.90 -3.54
CA ARG A 125 -15.95 3.88 -2.78
C ARG A 125 -17.41 4.37 -2.58
N PRO A 126 -18.43 3.62 -3.00
CA PRO A 126 -19.83 4.00 -2.80
C PRO A 126 -20.16 4.12 -1.31
N GLU A 127 -20.91 5.16 -0.93
CA GLU A 127 -21.33 5.41 0.46
C GLU A 127 -22.32 4.35 0.97
N PHE A 128 -23.23 3.90 0.10
CA PHE A 128 -24.24 2.88 0.41
C PHE A 128 -23.85 1.48 -0.07
N GLY A 129 -22.56 1.22 -0.29
CA GLY A 129 -22.08 -0.09 -0.75
C GLY A 129 -22.11 -1.14 0.37
N HIS A 130 -22.51 -2.36 0.03
CA HIS A 130 -22.46 -3.53 0.91
C HIS A 130 -21.31 -4.48 0.53
N LYS A 131 -21.02 -5.48 1.37
CA LYS A 131 -19.92 -6.44 1.15
C LYS A 131 -19.95 -7.12 -0.23
N GLY A 132 -21.11 -7.36 -0.83
CA GLY A 132 -21.19 -7.95 -2.18
C GLY A 132 -20.65 -7.05 -3.30
N ASP A 133 -20.73 -5.72 -3.14
CA ASP A 133 -20.29 -4.75 -4.17
C ASP A 133 -18.77 -4.68 -4.29
N PHE A 134 -18.07 -5.21 -3.29
CA PHE A 134 -16.62 -5.18 -3.19
C PHE A 134 -15.97 -6.52 -3.55
N GLY A 135 -16.76 -7.45 -4.11
CA GLY A 135 -16.30 -8.74 -4.60
C GLY A 135 -16.12 -9.80 -3.52
N LYS A 136 -16.33 -11.05 -3.93
CA LYS A 136 -16.01 -12.28 -3.22
C LYS A 136 -14.75 -12.89 -3.83
N VAL A 137 -13.69 -13.02 -3.05
CA VAL A 137 -12.42 -13.59 -3.51
C VAL A 137 -12.09 -14.88 -2.77
N ALA A 138 -11.42 -15.82 -3.43
CA ALA A 138 -10.91 -17.02 -2.75
C ALA A 138 -9.43 -17.27 -3.03
N VAL A 139 -8.70 -17.73 -2.02
CA VAL A 139 -7.33 -18.24 -2.15
C VAL A 139 -7.37 -19.75 -2.00
N ILE A 140 -6.98 -20.47 -3.05
CA ILE A 140 -6.88 -21.92 -3.09
C ILE A 140 -5.42 -22.30 -2.84
N GLY A 141 -5.14 -22.87 -1.68
CA GLY A 141 -3.80 -23.38 -1.42
C GLY A 141 -3.52 -23.77 0.02
N GLY A 142 -2.23 -23.70 0.37
CA GLY A 142 -1.73 -24.10 1.66
C GLY A 142 -1.50 -25.62 1.77
N LYS A 143 -0.64 -25.96 2.71
CA LYS A 143 -0.40 -27.31 3.21
C LYS A 143 0.19 -27.21 4.62
N LYS A 144 0.33 -28.33 5.31
CA LYS A 144 1.05 -28.38 6.59
C LYS A 144 2.43 -27.73 6.49
N GLY A 145 2.71 -26.78 7.39
CA GLY A 145 3.94 -25.97 7.39
C GLY A 145 3.92 -24.73 6.50
N MET A 146 2.89 -24.52 5.67
CA MET A 146 2.74 -23.38 4.76
C MET A 146 1.36 -22.71 4.85
N ALA A 147 0.59 -22.95 5.93
CA ALA A 147 -0.71 -22.31 6.15
C ALA A 147 -0.61 -20.77 6.18
N GLY A 148 0.55 -20.22 6.55
CA GLY A 148 0.80 -18.79 6.54
C GLY A 148 0.64 -18.13 5.18
N SER A 149 0.92 -18.84 4.07
CA SER A 149 0.82 -18.27 2.72
C SER A 149 -0.61 -17.88 2.36
N VAL A 150 -1.56 -18.80 2.51
CA VAL A 150 -2.98 -18.51 2.23
C VAL A 150 -3.59 -17.53 3.24
N TYR A 151 -3.15 -17.58 4.50
CA TYR A 151 -3.54 -16.60 5.52
C TYR A 151 -3.13 -15.17 5.11
N MET A 152 -1.86 -14.98 4.72
CA MET A 152 -1.36 -13.66 4.31
C MET A 152 -2.06 -13.15 3.05
N SER A 153 -2.29 -14.01 2.05
CA SER A 153 -3.05 -13.65 0.85
C SER A 153 -4.48 -13.23 1.18
N SER A 154 -5.19 -14.00 2.01
CA SER A 154 -6.56 -13.67 2.40
C SER A 154 -6.65 -12.40 3.24
N LEU A 155 -5.74 -12.20 4.19
CA LEU A 155 -5.73 -10.98 4.99
C LEU A 155 -5.38 -9.75 4.15
N ALA A 156 -4.44 -9.88 3.20
CA ALA A 156 -4.07 -8.80 2.29
C ALA A 156 -5.20 -8.42 1.34
N SER A 157 -6.04 -9.37 0.90
CA SER A 157 -7.21 -9.09 0.08
C SER A 157 -8.26 -8.27 0.85
N LEU A 158 -8.54 -8.65 2.11
CA LEU A 158 -9.44 -7.90 3.00
C LEU A 158 -8.91 -6.48 3.27
N ARG A 159 -7.61 -6.35 3.56
CA ARG A 159 -6.96 -5.03 3.75
C ARG A 159 -6.90 -4.20 2.47
N SER A 160 -7.08 -4.83 1.31
CA SER A 160 -7.18 -4.17 0.01
C SER A 160 -8.60 -3.77 -0.39
N GLY A 161 -9.59 -4.14 0.44
CA GLY A 161 -10.96 -3.68 0.30
C GLY A 161 -11.91 -4.71 -0.32
N ALA A 162 -11.48 -5.97 -0.48
CA ALA A 162 -12.36 -7.08 -0.84
C ALA A 162 -13.52 -7.17 0.14
N GLY A 163 -14.71 -7.47 -0.38
CA GLY A 163 -15.91 -7.56 0.43
C GLY A 163 -15.99 -8.81 1.28
N LEU A 164 -15.61 -9.94 0.70
CA LEU A 164 -15.50 -11.25 1.37
C LEU A 164 -14.25 -11.96 0.86
N SER A 165 -13.50 -12.57 1.77
CA SER A 165 -12.31 -13.38 1.44
C SER A 165 -12.45 -14.79 2.00
N TYR A 166 -12.25 -15.76 1.13
CA TYR A 166 -12.35 -17.18 1.43
C TYR A 166 -10.97 -17.84 1.30
N ILE A 167 -10.69 -18.81 2.16
CA ILE A 167 -9.53 -19.69 2.05
C ILE A 167 -10.05 -21.09 1.76
N ILE A 168 -9.76 -21.60 0.57
CA ILE A 168 -10.03 -22.98 0.18
C ILE A 168 -8.76 -23.78 0.48
N CYS A 169 -8.80 -24.61 1.52
CA CYS A 169 -7.62 -25.31 2.05
C CYS A 169 -7.87 -26.81 2.30
N PRO A 170 -6.81 -27.62 2.40
CA PRO A 170 -6.92 -28.99 2.89
C PRO A 170 -7.44 -29.02 4.34
N SER A 171 -8.26 -30.02 4.69
CA SER A 171 -8.76 -30.24 6.06
C SER A 171 -7.60 -30.35 7.07
N SER A 172 -6.44 -30.86 6.64
CA SER A 172 -5.20 -30.97 7.44
C SER A 172 -4.65 -29.66 8.01
N ILE A 173 -5.09 -28.50 7.51
CA ILE A 173 -4.71 -27.17 8.02
C ILE A 173 -5.89 -26.28 8.38
N SER A 174 -7.14 -26.77 8.24
CA SER A 174 -8.36 -26.00 8.47
C SER A 174 -8.41 -25.42 9.88
N ASP A 175 -8.20 -26.24 10.92
CA ASP A 175 -8.18 -25.79 12.32
C ASP A 175 -7.14 -24.71 12.60
N ILE A 176 -5.94 -24.85 12.01
CA ILE A 176 -4.87 -23.86 12.16
C ILE A 176 -5.35 -22.51 11.59
N LEU A 177 -6.00 -22.54 10.42
CA LEU A 177 -6.48 -21.33 9.76
C LEU A 177 -7.70 -20.73 10.47
N GLN A 178 -8.61 -21.54 11.01
CA GLN A 178 -9.74 -21.07 11.81
C GLN A 178 -9.28 -20.38 13.10
N ILE A 179 -8.20 -20.85 13.73
CA ILE A 179 -7.59 -20.18 14.88
C ILE A 179 -6.92 -18.87 14.47
N LYS A 180 -6.26 -18.85 13.31
CA LYS A 180 -5.47 -17.69 12.87
C LYS A 180 -6.27 -16.58 12.20
N SER A 181 -7.39 -16.92 11.56
CA SER A 181 -8.12 -16.03 10.65
C SER A 181 -9.50 -15.72 11.23
N THR A 182 -9.68 -14.51 11.76
CA THR A 182 -10.96 -14.11 12.35
C THR A 182 -11.97 -13.70 11.27
N GLU A 183 -11.54 -12.96 10.25
CA GLU A 183 -12.43 -12.41 9.22
C GLU A 183 -12.49 -13.23 7.94
N SER A 184 -11.52 -14.11 7.68
CA SER A 184 -11.52 -14.96 6.49
C SER A 184 -12.44 -16.16 6.68
N ILE A 185 -13.20 -16.50 5.65
CA ILE A 185 -14.08 -17.68 5.67
C ILE A 185 -13.25 -18.90 5.26
N ILE A 186 -13.22 -19.94 6.09
CA ILE A 186 -12.47 -21.16 5.80
C ILE A 186 -13.42 -22.17 5.14
N GLU A 187 -13.07 -22.61 3.94
CA GLU A 187 -13.79 -23.65 3.19
C GLU A 187 -12.84 -24.83 2.98
N GLU A 188 -13.01 -25.89 3.76
CA GLU A 188 -12.11 -27.04 3.70
C GLU A 188 -12.49 -28.03 2.58
N VAL A 189 -11.45 -28.69 2.08
CA VAL A 189 -11.53 -29.84 1.19
C VAL A 189 -10.96 -31.04 1.94
N ASP A 190 -11.70 -32.13 1.98
CA ASP A 190 -11.33 -33.36 2.70
C ASP A 190 -10.15 -34.05 2.00
N CYS A 191 -8.95 -33.57 2.30
CA CYS A 191 -7.67 -34.00 1.75
C CYS A 191 -6.54 -33.52 2.65
N ASP A 192 -5.38 -34.18 2.57
CA ASP A 192 -4.16 -33.70 3.23
C ASP A 192 -3.41 -32.69 2.37
N TYR A 193 -3.45 -32.89 1.05
CA TYR A 193 -2.79 -32.09 0.04
C TYR A 193 -3.67 -32.01 -1.22
N PHE A 194 -3.58 -30.89 -1.95
CA PHE A 194 -4.28 -30.72 -3.23
C PHE A 194 -3.69 -31.51 -4.42
N TYR A 195 -2.92 -32.56 -4.15
CA TYR A 195 -2.30 -33.40 -5.16
C TYR A 195 -2.28 -34.84 -4.70
N ASN A 196 -2.22 -35.78 -5.66
CA ASN A 196 -2.26 -37.22 -5.44
C ASN A 196 -3.61 -37.74 -4.86
N GLU A 197 -4.68 -36.95 -4.95
CA GLU A 197 -6.04 -37.34 -4.55
C GLU A 197 -7.02 -37.11 -5.70
N ILE A 198 -7.76 -38.15 -6.09
CA ILE A 198 -8.45 -38.22 -7.39
C ILE A 198 -9.74 -37.37 -7.43
N ASN A 199 -10.37 -37.06 -6.28
CA ASN A 199 -11.73 -36.53 -6.25
C ASN A 199 -11.91 -35.18 -5.54
N ILE A 200 -10.87 -34.34 -5.53
CA ILE A 200 -10.92 -33.00 -4.91
C ILE A 200 -11.36 -31.88 -5.87
N VAL A 201 -11.30 -32.13 -7.19
CA VAL A 201 -11.53 -31.11 -8.22
C VAL A 201 -12.95 -30.57 -8.19
N ASP A 202 -13.96 -31.45 -8.19
CA ASP A 202 -15.36 -31.06 -8.21
C ASP A 202 -15.74 -30.24 -6.97
N LYS A 203 -15.17 -30.60 -5.81
CA LYS A 203 -15.36 -29.84 -4.58
C LYS A 203 -14.77 -28.44 -4.67
N ILE A 204 -13.55 -28.31 -5.19
CA ILE A 204 -12.89 -27.00 -5.36
C ILE A 204 -13.66 -26.12 -6.36
N LEU A 205 -14.16 -26.70 -7.45
CA LEU A 205 -14.99 -25.99 -8.43
C LEU A 205 -16.31 -25.52 -7.82
N ASP A 206 -16.99 -26.37 -7.04
CA ASP A 206 -18.23 -26.02 -6.35
C ASP A 206 -18.03 -24.87 -5.35
N LEU A 207 -16.94 -24.91 -4.56
CA LEU A 207 -16.56 -23.82 -3.65
C LEU A 207 -16.17 -22.53 -4.39
N SER A 208 -15.65 -22.63 -5.61
CA SER A 208 -15.20 -21.47 -6.39
C SER A 208 -16.32 -20.79 -7.18
N LYS A 209 -17.46 -21.45 -7.41
CA LYS A 209 -18.48 -21.04 -8.40
C LYS A 209 -19.08 -19.65 -8.17
N ASP A 210 -19.19 -19.20 -6.92
CA ASP A 210 -19.80 -17.92 -6.56
C ASP A 210 -18.76 -16.81 -6.25
N LYS A 211 -17.48 -17.07 -6.56
CA LYS A 211 -16.38 -16.15 -6.32
C LYS A 211 -16.10 -15.34 -7.60
N ASP A 212 -15.91 -14.03 -7.44
CA ASP A 212 -15.64 -13.09 -8.54
C ASP A 212 -14.18 -13.17 -9.03
N ALA A 213 -13.26 -13.55 -8.14
CA ALA A 213 -11.88 -13.86 -8.48
C ALA A 213 -11.31 -14.94 -7.56
N ILE A 214 -10.39 -15.76 -8.08
CA ILE A 214 -9.65 -16.75 -7.31
C ILE A 214 -8.14 -16.61 -7.49
N ALA A 215 -7.36 -16.94 -6.47
CA ALA A 215 -5.93 -17.22 -6.61
C ALA A 215 -5.65 -18.69 -6.33
N ILE A 216 -4.69 -19.26 -7.06
CA ILE A 216 -4.23 -20.63 -6.84
C ILE A 216 -2.70 -20.67 -6.78
N GLY A 217 -2.17 -21.44 -5.82
CA GLY A 217 -0.75 -21.73 -5.73
C GLY A 217 -0.06 -21.42 -4.41
N PRO A 218 -0.39 -20.35 -3.64
CA PRO A 218 0.28 -20.04 -2.39
C PRO A 218 0.34 -21.24 -1.44
N GLY A 219 1.55 -21.73 -1.15
CA GLY A 219 1.79 -22.81 -0.20
C GLY A 219 1.26 -24.21 -0.59
N MET A 220 0.89 -24.48 -1.85
CA MET A 220 0.33 -25.79 -2.25
C MET A 220 1.34 -26.93 -2.23
N GLY A 221 2.64 -26.65 -2.37
CA GLY A 221 3.68 -27.66 -2.51
C GLY A 221 3.81 -28.21 -3.93
N LYS A 222 4.44 -29.38 -4.07
CA LYS A 222 4.77 -29.97 -5.38
C LYS A 222 4.25 -31.39 -5.43
N GLY A 223 3.28 -31.65 -6.31
CA GLY A 223 2.73 -32.97 -6.56
C GLY A 223 2.54 -33.23 -8.04
N LYS A 224 2.42 -34.52 -8.41
CA LYS A 224 2.35 -34.94 -9.83
C LYS A 224 1.07 -34.45 -10.50
N ASP A 225 -0.04 -34.38 -9.76
CA ASP A 225 -1.36 -34.08 -10.30
C ASP A 225 -1.81 -32.61 -10.10
N LEU A 226 -0.95 -31.76 -9.54
CA LEU A 226 -1.29 -30.34 -9.32
C LEU A 226 -1.59 -29.62 -10.65
N ASN A 227 -0.90 -29.99 -11.74
CA ASN A 227 -1.18 -29.45 -13.07
C ASN A 227 -2.59 -29.83 -13.56
N GLN A 228 -3.08 -31.03 -13.24
CA GLN A 228 -4.43 -31.47 -13.62
C GLN A 228 -5.50 -30.66 -12.88
N LEU A 229 -5.29 -30.40 -11.57
CA LEU A 229 -6.17 -29.53 -10.79
C LEU A 229 -6.21 -28.11 -11.38
N VAL A 230 -5.03 -27.51 -11.63
CA VAL A 230 -4.96 -26.16 -12.23
C VAL A 230 -5.65 -26.16 -13.59
N LYS A 231 -5.40 -27.15 -14.45
CA LYS A 231 -6.07 -27.28 -15.74
C LYS A 231 -7.60 -27.36 -15.60
N ALA A 232 -8.10 -28.20 -14.70
CA ALA A 232 -9.54 -28.34 -14.48
C ALA A 232 -10.19 -27.03 -14.01
N ILE A 233 -9.53 -26.28 -13.12
CA ILE A 233 -9.98 -24.95 -12.71
C ILE A 233 -9.99 -23.99 -13.91
N LEU A 234 -8.91 -23.96 -14.70
CA LEU A 234 -8.81 -23.10 -15.87
C LEU A 234 -9.83 -23.42 -16.97
N ASP A 235 -10.34 -24.65 -17.02
CA ASP A 235 -11.31 -25.09 -18.02
C ASP A 235 -12.77 -24.84 -17.57
N ASN A 236 -13.03 -24.76 -16.26
CA ASN A 236 -14.39 -24.65 -15.70
C ASN A 236 -14.67 -23.33 -14.97
N TYR A 237 -13.66 -22.54 -14.63
CA TYR A 237 -13.80 -21.24 -13.98
C TYR A 237 -13.46 -20.10 -14.95
N HIS A 238 -14.45 -19.29 -15.30
CA HIS A 238 -14.34 -18.27 -16.35
C HIS A 238 -14.17 -16.83 -15.83
N ASN A 239 -14.21 -16.65 -14.51
CA ASN A 239 -13.96 -15.37 -13.85
C ASN A 239 -12.44 -15.11 -13.70
N LYS A 240 -12.02 -14.10 -12.94
CA LYS A 240 -10.61 -13.68 -12.90
C LYS A 240 -9.75 -14.63 -12.05
N ILE A 241 -8.57 -15.01 -12.54
CA ILE A 241 -7.69 -15.99 -11.89
C ILE A 241 -6.30 -15.40 -11.69
N VAL A 242 -5.73 -15.58 -10.50
CA VAL A 242 -4.31 -15.36 -10.21
C VAL A 242 -3.62 -16.71 -10.06
N ILE A 243 -2.54 -16.93 -10.79
CA ILE A 243 -1.69 -18.11 -10.62
C ILE A 243 -0.34 -17.64 -10.08
N ASP A 244 -0.03 -18.06 -8.85
CA ASP A 244 1.22 -17.70 -8.16
C ASP A 244 1.96 -18.97 -7.68
N ALA A 245 3.22 -18.80 -7.26
CA ALA A 245 4.00 -19.79 -6.52
C ALA A 245 3.91 -21.23 -7.09
N ASP A 246 3.37 -22.18 -6.31
CA ASP A 246 3.28 -23.58 -6.73
C ASP A 246 2.27 -23.83 -7.86
N GLY A 247 1.28 -22.95 -8.00
CA GLY A 247 0.40 -22.90 -9.16
C GLY A 247 1.20 -22.65 -10.44
N LEU A 248 2.14 -21.67 -10.42
CA LEU A 248 3.05 -21.41 -11.54
C LEU A 248 4.01 -22.57 -11.78
N ASN A 249 4.55 -23.16 -10.70
CA ASN A 249 5.44 -24.32 -10.83
C ASN A 249 4.76 -25.51 -11.50
N SER A 250 3.43 -25.65 -11.33
CA SER A 250 2.63 -26.70 -12.00
C SER A 250 2.56 -26.52 -13.52
N LEU A 251 2.73 -25.30 -14.04
CA LEU A 251 2.64 -24.99 -15.47
C LEU A 251 3.91 -25.32 -16.26
N LYS A 252 5.03 -25.64 -15.59
CA LYS A 252 6.35 -25.81 -16.24
C LYS A 252 6.36 -26.83 -17.40
N ASN A 253 5.53 -27.87 -17.30
CA ASN A 253 5.47 -28.96 -18.26
C ASN A 253 4.39 -28.75 -19.31
N ASP A 254 3.36 -27.95 -19.01
CA ASP A 254 2.24 -27.69 -19.90
C ASP A 254 1.76 -26.24 -19.77
N ILE A 255 2.57 -25.32 -20.30
CA ILE A 255 2.29 -23.88 -20.29
C ILE A 255 1.17 -23.49 -21.27
N HIS A 256 0.68 -24.42 -22.09
CA HIS A 256 -0.33 -24.12 -23.10
C HIS A 256 -1.75 -24.09 -22.52
N ILE A 257 -1.99 -24.64 -21.32
CA ILE A 257 -3.31 -24.65 -20.67
C ILE A 257 -3.84 -23.24 -20.31
N ILE A 258 -2.94 -22.25 -20.24
CA ILE A 258 -3.27 -20.83 -20.01
C ILE A 258 -3.53 -20.05 -21.30
N ASN A 259 -3.33 -20.64 -22.48
CA ASN A 259 -3.40 -19.91 -23.75
C ASN A 259 -4.80 -19.32 -24.00
N GLY A 260 -4.84 -18.04 -24.39
CA GLY A 260 -6.06 -17.38 -24.84
C GLY A 260 -6.98 -16.90 -23.72
N LYS A 261 -6.50 -16.86 -22.48
CA LYS A 261 -7.28 -16.53 -21.28
C LYS A 261 -6.83 -15.18 -20.71
N GLU A 262 -7.41 -14.09 -21.20
CA GLU A 262 -7.10 -12.71 -20.78
C GLU A 262 -7.53 -12.39 -19.34
N ASN A 263 -8.33 -13.28 -18.72
CA ASN A 263 -8.75 -13.23 -17.32
C ASN A 263 -7.69 -13.79 -16.34
N ILE A 264 -6.54 -14.27 -16.82
CA ILE A 264 -5.47 -14.84 -16.00
C ILE A 264 -4.35 -13.83 -15.76
N VAL A 265 -3.96 -13.70 -14.49
CA VAL A 265 -2.75 -13.01 -14.06
C VAL A 265 -1.73 -14.01 -13.54
N LEU A 266 -0.53 -13.98 -14.10
CA LEU A 266 0.61 -14.76 -13.62
C LEU A 266 1.57 -13.86 -12.85
N THR A 267 2.02 -14.29 -11.68
CA THR A 267 2.88 -13.47 -10.80
C THR A 267 4.28 -14.07 -10.54
N PRO A 268 5.03 -14.55 -11.55
CA PRO A 268 6.31 -15.20 -11.30
C PRO A 268 7.39 -14.23 -10.82
N HIS A 269 8.25 -14.68 -9.90
CA HIS A 269 9.60 -14.12 -9.79
C HIS A 269 10.52 -14.67 -10.90
N GLU A 270 11.71 -14.11 -11.11
CA GLU A 270 12.57 -14.46 -12.25
C GLU A 270 12.88 -15.97 -12.37
N MET A 271 13.12 -16.67 -11.24
CA MET A 271 13.34 -18.12 -11.25
C MET A 271 12.08 -18.94 -11.57
N GLU A 272 10.88 -18.55 -11.14
CA GLU A 272 9.61 -19.16 -11.59
C GLU A 272 9.38 -18.89 -13.07
N PHE A 273 9.63 -17.66 -13.50
CA PHE A 273 9.52 -17.25 -14.90
C PHE A 273 10.46 -18.05 -15.80
N SER A 274 11.70 -18.31 -15.37
CA SER A 274 12.65 -19.16 -16.10
C SER A 274 12.12 -20.58 -16.28
N ARG A 275 11.41 -21.14 -15.29
CA ARG A 275 10.83 -22.50 -15.39
C ARG A 275 9.72 -22.54 -16.43
N ILE A 276 8.80 -21.57 -16.41
CA ILE A 276 7.63 -21.58 -17.30
C ILE A 276 7.94 -21.09 -18.72
N SER A 277 8.88 -20.14 -18.87
CA SER A 277 9.31 -19.64 -20.18
C SER A 277 10.39 -20.49 -20.84
N ARG A 278 11.04 -21.38 -20.07
CA ARG A 278 12.20 -22.19 -20.47
C ARG A 278 13.41 -21.36 -20.94
N LEU A 279 13.46 -20.07 -20.58
CA LEU A 279 14.59 -19.20 -20.86
C LEU A 279 15.61 -19.23 -19.72
N PRO A 280 16.92 -19.17 -20.02
CA PRO A 280 17.95 -19.07 -18.98
C PRO A 280 17.77 -17.82 -18.11
N LEU A 281 17.95 -17.97 -16.79
CA LEU A 281 17.84 -16.86 -15.84
C LEU A 281 18.76 -15.67 -16.19
N SER A 282 19.97 -15.94 -16.69
CA SER A 282 20.92 -14.91 -17.13
C SER A 282 20.42 -14.10 -18.33
N TYR A 283 19.66 -14.73 -19.24
CA TYR A 283 19.04 -14.05 -20.38
C TYR A 283 17.85 -13.19 -19.93
N ILE A 284 17.01 -13.72 -19.04
CA ILE A 284 15.86 -13.00 -18.46
C ILE A 284 16.33 -11.72 -17.79
N LYS A 285 17.33 -11.80 -16.90
CA LYS A 285 17.86 -10.63 -16.16
C LYS A 285 18.32 -9.49 -17.06
N LYS A 286 18.87 -9.81 -18.24
CA LYS A 286 19.35 -8.81 -19.22
C LYS A 286 18.26 -8.27 -20.14
N ASN A 287 17.12 -8.95 -20.26
CA ASN A 287 16.09 -8.66 -21.27
C ASN A 287 14.67 -8.65 -20.68
N ARG A 288 14.52 -8.29 -19.40
CA ARG A 288 13.27 -8.50 -18.62
C ARG A 288 12.01 -7.97 -19.31
N GLU A 289 12.06 -6.74 -19.82
CA GLU A 289 10.91 -6.12 -20.52
C GLU A 289 10.53 -6.91 -21.77
N LYS A 290 11.51 -7.17 -22.65
CA LYS A 290 11.29 -7.92 -23.89
C LYS A 290 10.70 -9.31 -23.62
N VAL A 291 11.31 -10.09 -22.73
CA VAL A 291 10.84 -11.46 -22.47
C VAL A 291 9.47 -11.48 -21.81
N ALA A 292 9.14 -10.48 -20.99
CA ALA A 292 7.83 -10.35 -20.38
C ALA A 292 6.75 -10.03 -21.43
N VAL A 293 6.99 -9.04 -22.30
CA VAL A 293 6.08 -8.65 -23.38
C VAL A 293 5.86 -9.79 -24.36
N ASP A 294 6.93 -10.43 -24.82
CA ASP A 294 6.86 -11.55 -25.76
C ASP A 294 6.07 -12.73 -25.16
N PHE A 295 6.27 -13.03 -23.88
CA PHE A 295 5.56 -14.09 -23.19
C PHE A 295 4.06 -13.78 -23.03
N ALA A 296 3.73 -12.60 -22.52
CA ALA A 296 2.34 -12.18 -22.32
C ALA A 296 1.58 -12.15 -23.65
N LYS A 297 2.19 -11.63 -24.72
CA LYS A 297 1.61 -11.60 -26.07
C LYS A 297 1.39 -13.00 -26.66
N LYS A 298 2.37 -13.89 -26.50
CA LYS A 298 2.30 -15.28 -27.00
C LYS A 298 1.18 -16.07 -26.34
N HIS A 299 1.03 -15.93 -25.02
CA HIS A 299 0.08 -16.71 -24.23
C HIS A 299 -1.27 -16.01 -24.03
N LYS A 300 -1.37 -14.72 -24.36
CA LYS A 300 -2.55 -13.86 -24.15
C LYS A 300 -2.99 -13.82 -22.68
N VAL A 301 -2.05 -13.49 -21.81
CA VAL A 301 -2.24 -13.41 -20.35
C VAL A 301 -1.68 -12.10 -19.82
N ILE A 302 -2.08 -11.71 -18.61
CA ILE A 302 -1.40 -10.64 -17.88
C ILE A 302 -0.21 -11.24 -17.13
N LEU A 303 0.98 -10.71 -17.34
CA LEU A 303 2.20 -11.13 -16.67
C LEU A 303 2.67 -10.03 -15.70
N VAL A 304 2.84 -10.41 -14.44
CA VAL A 304 3.48 -9.63 -13.38
C VAL A 304 4.83 -10.27 -13.06
N LEU A 305 5.89 -9.81 -13.72
CA LEU A 305 7.25 -10.32 -13.51
C LEU A 305 7.90 -9.62 -12.31
N LYS A 306 7.81 -10.27 -11.14
CA LYS A 306 8.28 -9.76 -9.84
C LYS A 306 9.80 -9.55 -9.82
N GLY A 307 10.22 -8.52 -9.09
CA GLY A 307 11.61 -8.14 -8.88
C GLY A 307 11.74 -6.63 -8.67
N LYS A 308 12.97 -6.12 -8.48
CA LYS A 308 13.22 -4.66 -8.52
C LYS A 308 12.70 -4.11 -9.85
N ASN A 309 11.93 -3.04 -9.86
CA ASN A 309 11.22 -2.59 -11.06
C ASN A 309 10.32 -3.72 -11.60
N THR A 310 9.26 -4.05 -10.87
CA THR A 310 8.32 -5.12 -11.28
C THR A 310 7.65 -4.72 -12.59
N ILE A 311 7.60 -5.65 -13.55
CA ILE A 311 7.02 -5.42 -14.88
C ILE A 311 5.61 -6.01 -14.90
N VAL A 312 4.65 -5.22 -15.39
CA VAL A 312 3.27 -5.66 -15.66
C VAL A 312 3.00 -5.47 -17.15
N THR A 313 2.57 -6.53 -17.85
CA THR A 313 2.27 -6.44 -19.29
C THR A 313 1.21 -7.45 -19.73
N ASP A 314 0.37 -7.05 -20.69
CA ASP A 314 -0.55 -7.93 -21.42
C ASP A 314 -0.02 -8.27 -22.84
N GLY A 315 1.22 -7.89 -23.14
CA GLY A 315 1.85 -8.02 -24.45
C GLY A 315 1.66 -6.81 -25.38
N ASN A 316 0.74 -5.90 -25.06
CA ASN A 316 0.49 -4.65 -25.79
C ASN A 316 0.75 -3.41 -24.92
N ARG A 317 0.28 -3.43 -23.69
CA ARG A 317 0.53 -2.46 -22.64
C ARG A 317 1.70 -2.92 -21.77
N LEU A 318 2.51 -1.97 -21.31
CA LEU A 318 3.66 -2.21 -20.44
C LEU A 318 3.67 -1.16 -19.32
N TYR A 319 3.80 -1.64 -18.09
CA TYR A 319 4.01 -0.82 -16.90
C TYR A 319 5.22 -1.34 -16.12
N ILE A 320 6.02 -0.41 -15.59
CA ILE A 320 7.18 -0.71 -14.75
C ILE A 320 6.97 -0.02 -13.41
N ASN A 321 6.74 -0.82 -12.37
CA ASN A 321 6.54 -0.31 -11.03
C ASN A 321 7.88 0.08 -10.39
N SER A 322 8.06 1.37 -10.10
CA SER A 322 9.24 1.91 -9.43
C SER A 322 9.13 1.98 -7.91
N SER A 323 7.95 1.67 -7.35
CA SER A 323 7.75 1.63 -5.88
C SER A 323 8.30 0.35 -5.25
N GLY A 324 8.51 0.39 -3.94
CA GLY A 324 9.06 -0.69 -3.14
C GLY A 324 10.56 -0.56 -2.92
N ASN A 325 11.05 -1.35 -1.96
CA ASN A 325 12.43 -1.30 -1.47
C ASN A 325 12.98 -2.71 -1.18
N SER A 326 14.26 -2.77 -0.82
CA SER A 326 14.99 -4.03 -0.58
C SER A 326 14.37 -4.89 0.51
N GLY A 327 13.81 -4.26 1.56
CA GLY A 327 13.23 -4.96 2.71
C GLY A 327 12.09 -5.90 2.34
N MET A 328 11.41 -5.63 1.22
CA MET A 328 10.34 -6.48 0.70
C MET A 328 10.82 -7.84 0.17
N ALA A 329 12.14 -8.06 0.06
CA ALA A 329 12.75 -9.35 -0.26
C ALA A 329 12.72 -10.32 0.95
N THR A 330 11.53 -10.48 1.53
CA THR A 330 11.24 -11.33 2.69
C THR A 330 10.21 -12.41 2.31
N ALA A 331 10.18 -13.51 3.08
CA ALA A 331 9.23 -14.59 2.84
C ALA A 331 7.78 -14.08 3.02
N GLY A 332 6.88 -14.48 2.12
CA GLY A 332 5.46 -14.11 2.18
C GLY A 332 5.09 -12.82 1.46
N SER A 333 6.03 -11.97 1.04
CA SER A 333 5.68 -10.73 0.31
C SER A 333 4.94 -11.01 -1.00
N GLY A 334 5.31 -12.09 -1.70
CA GLY A 334 4.58 -12.59 -2.87
C GLY A 334 3.14 -12.99 -2.54
N ASP A 335 2.91 -13.67 -1.42
CA ASP A 335 1.58 -14.08 -0.98
C ASP A 335 0.69 -12.84 -0.69
N VAL A 336 1.28 -11.80 -0.10
CA VAL A 336 0.61 -10.50 0.13
C VAL A 336 0.22 -9.84 -1.20
N LEU A 337 1.14 -9.79 -2.17
CA LEU A 337 0.83 -9.27 -3.51
C LEU A 337 -0.33 -10.02 -4.17
N THR A 338 -0.35 -11.34 -4.08
CA THR A 338 -1.44 -12.18 -4.60
C THR A 338 -2.78 -11.81 -3.99
N GLY A 339 -2.82 -11.55 -2.67
CA GLY A 339 -4.02 -11.07 -1.99
C GLY A 339 -4.50 -9.69 -2.42
N ILE A 340 -3.57 -8.74 -2.55
CA ILE A 340 -3.88 -7.38 -3.05
C ILE A 340 -4.47 -7.47 -4.47
N LEU A 341 -3.88 -8.30 -5.32
CA LEU A 341 -4.28 -8.47 -6.71
C LEU A 341 -5.67 -9.08 -6.84
N LEU A 342 -5.97 -10.13 -6.06
CA LEU A 342 -7.30 -10.71 -5.93
C LEU A 342 -8.38 -9.66 -5.67
N SER A 343 -8.16 -8.80 -4.67
CA SER A 343 -9.14 -7.77 -4.30
C SER A 343 -9.40 -6.78 -5.42
N ASN A 344 -8.36 -6.36 -6.14
CA ASN A 344 -8.50 -5.34 -7.19
C ASN A 344 -9.06 -5.91 -8.49
N LEU A 345 -8.86 -7.20 -8.77
CA LEU A 345 -9.44 -7.88 -9.93
C LEU A 345 -10.98 -7.86 -9.95
N CYS A 346 -11.62 -7.80 -8.78
CA CYS A 346 -13.08 -7.69 -8.68
C CYS A 346 -13.61 -6.31 -9.10
N LEU A 347 -12.76 -5.27 -9.11
CA LEU A 347 -13.20 -3.87 -9.20
C LEU A 347 -12.69 -3.14 -10.45
N MET A 348 -11.72 -3.71 -11.15
CA MET A 348 -10.96 -3.07 -12.22
C MET A 348 -10.75 -4.01 -13.42
N ASP A 349 -10.33 -3.46 -14.56
CA ASP A 349 -9.77 -4.25 -15.66
C ASP A 349 -8.56 -5.07 -15.16
N THR A 350 -8.29 -6.22 -15.77
CA THR A 350 -7.26 -7.17 -15.28
C THR A 350 -5.85 -6.57 -15.32
N PHE A 351 -5.52 -5.82 -16.37
CA PHE A 351 -4.22 -5.13 -16.45
C PHE A 351 -4.13 -4.00 -15.43
N GLU A 352 -5.17 -3.16 -15.32
CA GLU A 352 -5.21 -2.05 -14.36
C GLU A 352 -5.16 -2.54 -12.91
N ALA A 353 -5.88 -3.63 -12.60
CA ALA A 353 -5.83 -4.30 -11.30
C ALA A 353 -4.41 -4.75 -10.96
N ALA A 354 -3.70 -5.36 -11.92
CA ALA A 354 -2.33 -5.80 -11.72
C ALA A 354 -1.37 -4.62 -11.50
N VAL A 355 -1.48 -3.57 -12.32
CA VAL A 355 -0.71 -2.31 -12.20
C VAL A 355 -0.93 -1.65 -10.84
N PHE A 356 -2.19 -1.46 -10.46
CA PHE A 356 -2.56 -0.86 -9.19
C PHE A 356 -2.05 -1.70 -8.02
N SER A 357 -2.19 -3.02 -8.08
CA SER A 357 -1.81 -3.92 -6.99
C SER A 357 -0.30 -3.95 -6.74
N VAL A 358 0.54 -3.98 -7.79
CA VAL A 358 2.00 -3.93 -7.60
C VAL A 358 2.45 -2.60 -7.02
N TYR A 359 1.80 -1.50 -7.42
CA TYR A 359 2.07 -0.18 -6.88
C TYR A 359 1.68 -0.08 -5.41
N MET A 360 0.49 -0.55 -5.04
CA MET A 360 0.02 -0.57 -3.66
C MET A 360 0.90 -1.42 -2.75
N HIS A 361 1.36 -2.57 -3.25
CA HIS A 361 2.30 -3.44 -2.56
C HIS A 361 3.63 -2.71 -2.27
N GLY A 362 4.23 -2.09 -3.30
CA GLY A 362 5.47 -1.34 -3.17
C GLY A 362 5.33 -0.11 -2.26
N LEU A 363 4.27 0.68 -2.45
CA LEU A 363 3.97 1.85 -1.62
C LEU A 363 3.79 1.49 -0.14
N ALA A 364 3.12 0.38 0.17
CA ALA A 364 2.98 -0.09 1.54
C ALA A 364 4.35 -0.46 2.16
N GLY A 365 5.22 -1.12 1.38
CA GLY A 365 6.60 -1.39 1.78
C GLY A 365 7.42 -0.13 2.02
N ASP A 366 7.29 0.88 1.15
CA ASP A 366 8.01 2.16 1.29
C ASP A 366 7.52 2.96 2.50
N ILE A 367 6.21 2.90 2.79
CA ILE A 367 5.62 3.48 4.01
C ILE A 367 6.23 2.85 5.26
N TYR A 368 6.40 1.52 5.29
CA TYR A 368 7.03 0.87 6.42
C TYR A 368 8.50 1.28 6.54
N ALA A 369 9.28 1.10 5.48
CA ALA A 369 10.72 1.36 5.47
C ALA A 369 11.06 2.78 5.91
N LYS A 370 10.21 3.75 5.56
CA LYS A 370 10.41 5.13 5.95
C LYS A 370 10.13 5.41 7.44
N ASN A 371 9.16 4.71 8.03
CA ASN A 371 8.84 4.88 9.44
C ASN A 371 9.72 4.02 10.35
N ASN A 372 10.37 3.00 9.77
CA ASN A 372 11.17 1.99 10.46
C ASN A 372 12.51 1.79 9.69
N CYS A 373 12.92 0.54 9.48
CA CYS A 373 14.09 0.17 8.69
C CYS A 373 13.69 -0.85 7.61
N GLU A 374 14.35 -0.82 6.44
CA GLU A 374 14.16 -1.85 5.41
C GLU A 374 14.49 -3.25 5.93
N ASP A 375 15.54 -3.37 6.75
CA ASP A 375 16.05 -4.66 7.25
C ASP A 375 15.05 -5.38 8.17
N SER A 376 14.13 -4.66 8.81
CA SER A 376 13.14 -5.23 9.72
C SER A 376 11.80 -5.59 9.06
N LEU A 377 11.66 -5.29 7.76
CA LEU A 377 10.40 -5.46 7.04
C LEU A 377 10.08 -6.95 6.85
N ILE A 378 8.91 -7.37 7.34
CA ILE A 378 8.32 -8.68 7.08
C ILE A 378 6.98 -8.55 6.34
N ALA A 379 6.47 -9.65 5.77
CA ALA A 379 5.26 -9.60 4.94
C ALA A 379 4.03 -9.02 5.67
N SER A 380 3.85 -9.30 6.96
CA SER A 380 2.76 -8.73 7.75
C SER A 380 2.84 -7.20 7.86
N ASP A 381 4.03 -6.61 7.85
CA ASP A 381 4.20 -5.16 7.88
C ASP A 381 3.65 -4.50 6.62
N ILE A 382 3.77 -5.18 5.47
CA ILE A 382 3.18 -4.71 4.22
C ILE A 382 1.66 -4.67 4.37
N ILE A 383 1.06 -5.75 4.90
CA ILE A 383 -0.38 -5.84 5.18
C ILE A 383 -0.83 -4.72 6.13
N GLU A 384 -0.09 -4.47 7.21
CA GLU A 384 -0.40 -3.44 8.21
C GLU A 384 -0.31 -2.01 7.66
N ASN A 385 0.52 -1.79 6.62
CA ASN A 385 0.67 -0.49 5.99
C ASN A 385 -0.23 -0.28 4.75
N LEU A 386 -0.93 -1.31 4.25
CA LEU A 386 -1.94 -1.16 3.20
C LEU A 386 -3.00 -0.08 3.50
N PRO A 387 -3.61 0.00 4.71
CA PRO A 387 -4.59 1.05 5.00
C PRO A 387 -4.03 2.46 4.81
N LYS A 388 -2.76 2.69 5.15
CA LYS A 388 -2.09 3.98 4.95
C LYS A 388 -1.87 4.26 3.46
N ALA A 389 -1.44 3.25 2.70
CA ALA A 389 -1.29 3.34 1.25
C ALA A 389 -2.63 3.69 0.58
N TYR A 390 -3.72 2.98 0.90
CA TYR A 390 -5.05 3.24 0.33
C TYR A 390 -5.58 4.63 0.70
N ARG A 391 -5.27 5.12 1.90
CA ARG A 391 -5.60 6.49 2.29
C ARG A 391 -4.91 7.51 1.39
N LEU A 392 -3.62 7.34 1.08
CA LEU A 392 -2.89 8.24 0.18
C LEU A 392 -3.46 8.24 -1.25
N MET A 393 -4.01 7.11 -1.70
CA MET A 393 -4.66 7.01 -3.02
C MET A 393 -6.05 7.64 -3.06
N ARG A 394 -6.73 7.80 -1.92
CA ARG A 394 -8.10 8.32 -1.85
C ARG A 394 -8.21 9.78 -1.39
N CYS A 395 -7.20 10.31 -0.71
CA CYS A 395 -7.18 11.68 -0.15
C CYS A 395 -6.63 12.73 -1.12
#